data_AF-A0A1X6YIQ8-F1
#
_entry.id   AF-A0A1X6YIQ8-F1
#
_cell.length_a   1.000
_cell.length_b   1.000
_cell.length_c   1.000
_cell.angle_alpha   90.00
_cell.angle_beta   90.00
_cell.angle_gamma   90.00
#
_symmetry.space_group_name_H-M   'P 1'
#
loop_
_entity.id
_entity.type
_entity.pdbx_description
1 polymer ?
#
loop_
_entity_poly.entity_id
_entity_poly.type
_entity_poly.pdbx_seq_one_letter_code
_entity_poly.pdbx_strand_id
1 'polypeptide(L)'
;MRISGRPLEILLFLSNFPQESFAGYSLSKSLGISSGTLYPLLVKLEEAGLLDSQWEDGDPQELGRPRRRYYKVNGQGIAALNEKMRSIHPQFEPVVTGDPVINSVLGAK
;
A
#
# COMPACT_ATOMS: atom_id res chain seq x y z
N MET A 1 -3.18 -15.20 0.08
CA MET A 1 -3.47 -14.35 -1.10
C MET A 1 -2.27 -14.37 -2.06
N ARG A 2 -2.46 -14.39 -3.39
CA ARG A 2 -1.33 -14.26 -4.35
C ARG A 2 -1.01 -12.79 -4.60
N ILE A 3 0.24 -12.39 -4.34
CA ILE A 3 0.73 -11.01 -4.59
C ILE A 3 1.22 -10.91 -6.04
N SER A 4 0.43 -10.25 -6.89
CA SER A 4 0.76 -10.00 -8.31
C SER A 4 -0.15 -8.92 -8.89
N GLY A 5 0.31 -8.18 -9.90
CA GLY A 5 -0.48 -7.12 -10.55
C GLY A 5 -0.84 -6.00 -9.58
N ARG A 6 -2.12 -5.59 -9.56
CA ARG A 6 -2.61 -4.47 -8.74
C ARG A 6 -2.29 -4.56 -7.23
N PRO A 7 -2.47 -5.72 -6.54
CA PRO A 7 -1.99 -5.88 -5.18
C PRO A 7 -0.51 -5.51 -4.97
N LEU A 8 0.36 -5.89 -5.92
CA LEU A 8 1.79 -5.61 -5.85
C LEU A 8 2.06 -4.11 -6.07
N GLU A 9 1.36 -3.47 -7.01
CA GLU A 9 1.44 -2.01 -7.21
C GLU A 9 1.07 -1.22 -5.94
N ILE A 10 0.00 -1.64 -5.23
CA ILE A 10 -0.44 -1.00 -3.98
C ILE A 10 0.64 -1.15 -2.88
N LEU A 11 1.14 -2.37 -2.68
CA LEU A 11 2.19 -2.62 -1.67
C LEU A 11 3.47 -1.86 -1.99
N LEU A 12 3.89 -1.84 -3.26
CA LEU A 12 5.06 -1.10 -3.71
C LEU A 12 4.89 0.40 -3.45
N PHE A 13 3.75 0.98 -3.82
CA PHE A 13 3.46 2.40 -3.56
C PHE A 13 3.56 2.73 -2.07
N LEU A 14 2.83 1.99 -1.21
CA LEU A 14 2.82 2.23 0.23
C LEU A 14 4.20 2.02 0.86
N SER A 15 5.02 1.10 0.33
CA SER A 15 6.37 0.84 0.83
C SER A 15 7.35 1.99 0.61
N ASN A 16 7.06 2.92 -0.32
CA ASN A 16 7.84 4.15 -0.46
C ASN A 16 7.65 5.11 0.72
N PHE A 17 6.55 4.93 1.47
CA PHE A 17 6.14 5.80 2.56
C PHE A 17 5.77 4.96 3.81
N PRO A 18 6.72 4.17 4.35
CA PRO A 18 6.43 3.15 5.37
C PRO A 18 5.98 3.75 6.70
N GLN A 19 6.04 5.06 6.89
CA GLN A 19 5.54 5.76 8.07
C GLN A 19 4.22 6.51 7.84
N GLU A 20 3.79 6.67 6.60
CA GLU A 20 2.59 7.43 6.26
C GLU A 20 1.37 6.51 6.09
N SER A 21 0.19 7.08 6.29
CA SER A 21 -1.08 6.40 6.03
C SER A 21 -1.86 7.15 4.96
N PHE A 22 -2.43 6.44 4.00
CA PHE A 22 -3.11 7.05 2.86
C PHE A 22 -4.61 6.75 2.88
N ALA A 23 -5.43 7.78 2.65
CA ALA A 23 -6.85 7.57 2.42
C ALA A 23 -7.05 6.74 1.15
N GLY A 24 -8.00 5.79 1.18
CA GLY A 24 -8.30 4.93 0.01
C GLY A 24 -8.59 5.72 -1.28
N TYR A 25 -9.28 6.86 -1.17
CA TYR A 25 -9.51 7.74 -2.33
C TYR A 25 -8.21 8.31 -2.91
N SER A 26 -7.28 8.74 -2.06
CA SER A 26 -5.97 9.25 -2.51
C SER A 26 -5.17 8.14 -3.20
N LEU A 27 -5.20 6.91 -2.68
CA LEU A 27 -4.57 5.76 -3.32
C LEU A 27 -5.17 5.47 -4.70
N SER A 28 -6.50 5.57 -4.85
CA SER A 28 -7.18 5.41 -6.14
C SER A 28 -6.66 6.41 -7.17
N LYS A 29 -6.52 7.67 -6.76
CA LYS A 29 -6.01 8.74 -7.63
C LYS A 29 -4.53 8.57 -7.97
N SER A 30 -3.68 8.30 -6.97
CA SER A 30 -2.23 8.16 -7.18
C SER A 30 -1.87 6.95 -8.04
N LEU A 31 -2.61 5.84 -7.92
CA LEU A 31 -2.34 4.60 -8.65
C LEU A 31 -3.16 4.45 -9.95
N GLY A 32 -4.10 5.37 -10.21
CA GLY A 32 -5.02 5.25 -11.35
C GLY A 32 -5.89 3.98 -11.30
N ILE A 33 -6.13 3.43 -10.11
CA ILE A 33 -6.97 2.25 -9.90
C ILE A 33 -8.38 2.72 -9.58
N SER A 34 -9.39 2.24 -10.33
CA SER A 34 -10.79 2.59 -10.06
C SER A 34 -11.22 2.15 -8.65
N SER A 35 -12.08 2.92 -7.98
CA SER A 35 -12.58 2.60 -6.63
C SER A 35 -13.16 1.18 -6.53
N GLY A 36 -13.92 0.74 -7.55
CA GLY A 36 -14.50 -0.60 -7.59
C GLY A 36 -13.48 -1.73 -7.65
N THR A 37 -12.24 -1.44 -8.07
CA THR A 37 -11.12 -2.38 -8.02
C THR A 37 -10.30 -2.20 -6.75
N LEU A 38 -10.02 -0.96 -6.36
CA LEU A 38 -9.11 -0.65 -5.26
C LEU A 38 -9.64 -1.15 -3.91
N TYR A 39 -10.89 -0.84 -3.56
CA TYR A 39 -11.39 -1.15 -2.21
C TYR A 39 -11.46 -2.66 -1.94
N PRO A 40 -11.93 -3.51 -2.86
CA PRO A 40 -11.83 -4.97 -2.67
C PRO A 40 -10.39 -5.47 -2.54
N LEU A 41 -9.41 -4.83 -3.18
CA LEU A 41 -8.00 -5.18 -3.03
C LEU A 41 -7.43 -4.76 -1.67
N LEU A 42 -7.77 -3.55 -1.20
CA LEU A 42 -7.36 -3.07 0.12
C LEU A 42 -7.89 -3.99 1.23
N VAL A 43 -9.16 -4.43 1.13
CA VAL A 43 -9.75 -5.40 2.05
C VAL A 43 -8.97 -6.71 2.03
N LYS A 44 -8.70 -7.28 0.85
CA LYS A 44 -7.95 -8.55 0.74
C LYS A 44 -6.52 -8.46 1.28
N LEU A 45 -5.86 -7.33 1.07
CA LEU A 45 -4.50 -7.10 1.58
C LEU A 45 -4.50 -6.95 3.11
N GLU A 46 -5.51 -6.28 3.67
CA GLU A 46 -5.73 -6.18 5.12
C GLU A 46 -6.07 -7.54 5.74
N GLU A 47 -7.00 -8.30 5.16
CA GLU A 47 -7.35 -9.67 5.59
C GLU A 47 -6.15 -10.63 5.52
N ALA A 48 -5.23 -10.39 4.59
CA ALA A 48 -3.97 -11.11 4.48
C ALA A 48 -2.90 -10.65 5.50
N GLY A 49 -3.21 -9.67 6.36
CA GLY A 49 -2.32 -9.14 7.38
C GLY A 49 -1.20 -8.24 6.85
N LEU A 50 -1.29 -7.78 5.59
CA LEU A 50 -0.22 -7.03 4.92
C LEU A 50 -0.35 -5.51 5.08
N LEU A 51 -1.54 -5.03 5.42
CA LEU A 51 -1.84 -3.62 5.67
C LEU A 51 -2.45 -3.45 7.05
N ASP A 52 -2.10 -2.35 7.69
CA ASP A 52 -2.88 -1.81 8.81
C ASP A 52 -3.86 -0.79 8.26
N SER A 53 -5.02 -0.66 8.90
CA SER A 53 -5.99 0.39 8.57
C SER A 53 -6.59 1.05 9.79
N GLN A 54 -6.96 2.31 9.63
CA GLN A 54 -7.61 3.10 10.67
C GLN A 54 -8.66 4.02 10.06
N TRP A 55 -9.76 4.21 10.78
CA TRP A 55 -10.73 5.24 10.44
C TRP A 55 -10.26 6.59 10.96
N GLU A 56 -10.43 7.64 10.15
CA GLU A 56 -10.21 9.04 10.52
C GLU A 56 -10.91 9.39 11.83
N ASP A 57 -10.32 10.14 12.75
CA ASP A 57 -11.03 10.54 13.96
C ASP A 57 -12.13 11.58 13.69
N GLY A 58 -13.06 11.71 14.65
CA GLY A 58 -14.17 12.66 14.58
C GLY A 58 -15.51 12.05 14.15
N ASP A 59 -16.59 12.71 14.55
CA ASP A 59 -17.95 12.30 14.19
C ASP A 59 -18.28 12.73 12.75
N PRO A 60 -18.88 11.86 11.91
CA PRO A 60 -19.27 12.22 10.55
C PRO A 60 -20.16 13.46 10.43
N GLN A 61 -21.03 13.74 11.40
CA GLN A 61 -21.91 14.91 11.41
C GLN A 61 -21.10 16.20 11.61
N GLU A 62 -20.14 16.18 12.54
CA GLU A 62 -19.23 17.31 12.78
C GLU A 62 -18.30 17.56 11.58
N LEU A 63 -17.85 16.48 10.92
CA LEU A 63 -17.01 16.55 9.72
C LEU A 63 -17.78 16.99 8.46
N GLY A 64 -19.11 16.93 8.47
CA GLY A 64 -19.97 17.19 7.30
C GLY A 64 -19.79 16.19 6.16
N ARG A 65 -19.16 15.04 6.42
CA ARG A 65 -18.90 13.97 5.44
C ARG A 65 -18.60 12.64 6.14
N PRO A 66 -18.70 11.50 5.44
CA PRO A 66 -18.22 10.23 5.97
C PRO A 66 -16.73 10.28 6.34
N ARG A 67 -16.37 9.55 7.41
CA ARG A 67 -14.98 9.32 7.82
C ARG A 67 -14.20 8.66 6.69
N ARG A 68 -12.93 9.03 6.53
CA ARG A 68 -12.01 8.34 5.62
C ARG A 68 -11.42 7.11 6.30
N ARG A 69 -11.18 6.04 5.53
CA ARG A 69 -10.33 4.93 5.98
C ARG A 69 -8.94 5.10 5.39
N TYR A 70 -7.95 5.08 6.27
CA TYR A 70 -6.54 5.22 5.99
C TYR A 70 -5.85 3.86 6.03
N TYR A 71 -4.89 3.65 5.15
CA TYR A 71 -4.17 2.38 4.99
C TYR A 71 -2.67 2.64 5.01
N LYS A 72 -1.93 1.75 5.67
CA LYS A 72 -0.47 1.77 5.80
C LYS A 72 0.06 0.35 5.57
N VAL A 73 1.18 0.23 4.87
CA VAL A 73 1.86 -1.08 4.78
C VAL A 73 2.56 -1.38 6.10
N ASN A 74 2.37 -2.59 6.61
CA ASN A 74 3.01 -3.03 7.84
C ASN A 74 4.25 -3.89 7.54
N GLY A 75 4.95 -4.35 8.59
CA GLY A 75 6.16 -5.16 8.44
C GLY A 75 5.95 -6.46 7.65
N GLN A 76 4.78 -7.10 7.78
CA GLN A 76 4.46 -8.31 7.02
C GLN A 76 4.24 -7.99 5.53
N GLY A 77 3.57 -6.87 5.24
CA GLY A 77 3.41 -6.37 3.88
C GLY A 77 4.74 -6.09 3.18
N ILE A 78 5.68 -5.45 3.88
CA ILE A 78 7.03 -5.19 3.37
C ILE A 78 7.80 -6.49 3.13
N ALA A 79 7.75 -7.44 4.08
CA ALA A 79 8.42 -8.73 3.92
C ALA A 79 7.89 -9.51 2.71
N ALA A 80 6.57 -9.55 2.53
CA ALA A 80 5.93 -10.24 1.42
C ALA A 80 6.21 -9.55 0.07
N LEU A 81 6.29 -8.22 0.04
CA LEU A 81 6.75 -7.45 -1.12
C LEU A 81 8.20 -7.84 -1.49
N ASN A 82 9.11 -7.85 -0.53
CA ASN A 82 10.52 -8.17 -0.76
C ASN A 82 10.73 -9.61 -1.25
N GLU A 83 10.00 -10.56 -0.69
CA GLU A 83 9.99 -11.94 -1.18
C GLU A 83 9.50 -12.00 -2.63
N LYS A 84 8.39 -11.31 -2.93
CA LYS A 84 7.83 -11.31 -4.27
C LYS A 84 8.78 -10.65 -5.28
N MET A 85 9.39 -9.52 -4.93
CA MET A 85 10.33 -8.81 -5.79
C MET A 85 11.59 -9.63 -6.04
N ARG A 86 12.18 -10.26 -5.02
CA ARG A 86 13.32 -11.18 -5.21
C ARG A 86 13.00 -12.38 -6.09
N SER A 87 11.76 -12.88 -6.05
CA SER A 87 11.33 -13.97 -6.95
C SER A 87 11.32 -13.57 -8.43
N ILE A 88 11.13 -12.29 -8.74
CA ILE A 88 11.07 -11.75 -10.11
C ILE A 88 12.43 -11.19 -10.53
N HIS A 89 13.10 -10.49 -9.61
CA HIS A 89 14.37 -9.83 -9.77
C HIS A 89 15.28 -10.23 -8.60
N PRO A 90 16.09 -11.30 -8.73
CA PRO A 90 16.92 -11.82 -7.63
C PRO A 90 17.88 -10.79 -7.02
N GLN A 91 18.26 -9.78 -7.80
CA GLN A 91 19.15 -8.69 -7.40
C GLN A 91 18.42 -7.53 -6.68
N PHE A 92 17.10 -7.63 -6.46
CA PHE A 92 16.31 -6.57 -5.83
C PHE A 92 16.74 -6.37 -4.37
N GLU A 93 17.13 -5.14 -4.06
CA GLU A 93 17.44 -4.74 -2.67
C GLU A 93 16.15 -4.67 -1.85
N PRO A 94 16.12 -5.28 -0.66
CA PRO A 94 14.91 -5.32 0.15
C PRO A 94 14.54 -3.92 0.64
N VAL A 95 13.25 -3.60 0.59
CA VAL A 95 12.69 -2.45 1.31
C VAL A 95 12.83 -2.71 2.81
N VAL A 96 13.55 -1.84 3.51
CA VAL A 96 13.71 -1.92 4.97
C VAL A 96 12.69 -0.97 5.61
N THR A 97 11.94 -1.46 6.59
CA THR A 97 10.96 -0.67 7.33
C THR A 97 11.64 0.55 7.98
N GLY A 98 11.41 1.73 7.43
CA GLY A 98 11.98 2.99 7.92
C GLY A 98 12.73 3.80 6.86
N ASP A 99 13.14 3.18 5.75
CA ASP A 99 13.87 3.86 4.68
C ASP A 99 12.97 4.06 3.44
N PRO A 100 12.89 5.29 2.89
CA PRO A 100 12.21 5.54 1.62
C PRO A 100 12.89 4.78 0.47
N VAL A 101 12.12 4.09 -0.38
CA VAL A 101 12.61 3.38 -1.59
C VAL A 101 12.95 4.36 -2.73
N ILE A 102 13.50 5.53 -2.41
CA ILE A 102 13.75 6.62 -3.37
C ILE A 102 14.82 6.23 -4.40
N ASN A 103 15.66 5.23 -4.13
CA ASN A 103 16.71 4.80 -5.05
C ASN A 103 16.62 3.29 -5.32
N SER A 104 15.96 2.86 -6.42
CA SER A 104 16.44 1.71 -7.22
C SER A 104 15.56 1.27 -8.41
N VAL A 105 14.31 1.73 -8.60
CA VAL A 105 13.41 1.00 -9.55
C VAL A 105 12.93 1.81 -10.78
N LEU A 106 13.33 3.07 -10.97
CA LEU A 106 12.93 3.85 -12.18
C LEU A 106 14.09 4.41 -12.99
N GLY A 107 15.29 3.82 -12.88
CA GLY A 107 16.47 4.17 -13.66
C GLY A 107 16.82 3.16 -14.75
N ALA A 108 15.89 2.84 -15.65
CA ALA A 108 16.22 2.13 -16.89
C ALA A 108 15.35 2.66 -18.04
N LYS A 109 15.82 3.75 -18.63
CA LYS A 109 15.67 4.04 -20.05
C LYS A 109 17.06 4.18 -20.63
#